data_AF-A0A522H861-F1
#
_entry.id   AF-A0A522H861-F1
#
_cell.length_a   1.000
_cell.length_b   1.000
_cell.length_c   1.000
_cell.angle_alpha   90.00
_cell.angle_beta   90.00
_cell.angle_gamma   90.00
#
_symmetry.space_group_name_H-M   'P 1'
#
loop_
_entity.id
_entity.type
_entity.pdbx_description
1 polymer ?
#
loop_
_entity_poly.entity_id
_entity_poly.type
_entity_poly.pdbx_seq_one_letter_code
_entity_poly.pdbx_strand_id
1 'polypeptide(L)'
;MVRSRQLSHQFRDIERCIRKLPKRSRTRLSTLTLREIGQASRSDFPHLYGTPPDVRYVAWGRGTDVGYERARSDNSEVALRGIALWLAVAYHETKNSPYTRLQPQYRKLQQLLRELKEIHQCDTADDTVEDWMQTSAVA
;
A
#
# COMPACT_ATOMS: atom_id res chain seq x y z
N MET A 1 -4.21 -8.41 -21.70
CA MET A 1 -2.90 -7.74 -21.88
C MET A 1 -2.84 -6.34 -21.26
N VAL A 2 -3.94 -5.58 -21.23
CA VAL A 2 -3.95 -4.19 -20.72
C VAL A 2 -3.64 -4.08 -19.22
N ARG A 3 -4.13 -5.03 -18.40
CA ARG A 3 -4.03 -4.92 -16.93
C ARG A 3 -2.60 -4.94 -16.37
N SER A 4 -1.73 -5.83 -16.86
CA SER A 4 -0.33 -5.87 -16.37
C SER A 4 0.42 -4.59 -16.70
N ARG A 5 0.21 -4.02 -17.90
CA ARG A 5 0.82 -2.76 -18.32
C ARG A 5 0.31 -1.57 -17.49
N GLN A 6 -1.00 -1.54 -17.23
CA GLN A 6 -1.64 -0.54 -16.37
C GLN A 6 -1.06 -0.59 -14.94
N LEU A 7 -1.00 -1.77 -14.33
CA LEU A 7 -0.45 -1.93 -12.98
C LEU A 7 1.04 -1.55 -12.92
N SER A 8 1.83 -1.92 -13.93
CA SER A 8 3.24 -1.51 -13.97
C SER A 8 3.43 0.00 -14.13
N HIS A 9 2.57 0.66 -14.90
CA HIS A 9 2.58 2.12 -15.01
C HIS A 9 2.22 2.78 -13.67
N GLN A 10 1.06 2.42 -13.11
CA GLN A 10 0.58 2.97 -11.83
C GLN A 10 1.58 2.72 -10.69
N PHE A 11 2.21 1.55 -10.66
CA PHE A 11 3.23 1.21 -9.67
C PHE A 11 4.42 2.15 -9.70
N ARG A 12 4.97 2.45 -10.88
CA ARG A 12 6.12 3.36 -11.02
C ARG A 12 5.80 4.75 -10.48
N ASP A 13 4.59 5.23 -10.74
CA ASP A 13 4.15 6.54 -10.27
C ASP A 13 3.95 6.54 -8.75
N ILE A 14 3.30 5.52 -8.20
CA ILE A 14 3.09 5.38 -6.76
C ILE A 14 4.40 5.22 -6.02
N GLU A 15 5.32 4.40 -6.53
CA GLU A 15 6.66 4.26 -5.98
C GLU A 15 7.39 5.60 -5.94
N ARG A 16 7.27 6.41 -7.01
CA ARG A 16 7.81 7.77 -7.02
C ARG A 16 7.15 8.66 -5.96
N CYS A 17 5.84 8.59 -5.80
CA CYS A 17 5.13 9.35 -4.76
C CYS A 17 5.64 8.95 -3.37
N ILE A 18 5.75 7.65 -3.08
CA ILE A 18 6.22 7.12 -1.79
C ILE A 18 7.65 7.59 -1.49
N ARG A 19 8.55 7.55 -2.47
CA ARG A 19 9.94 7.99 -2.31
C ARG A 19 10.06 9.50 -2.04
N LYS A 20 9.11 10.30 -2.52
CA LYS A 20 9.05 11.75 -2.25
C LYS A 20 8.48 12.09 -0.88
N LEU A 21 7.81 11.15 -0.20
CA LEU A 21 7.22 11.41 1.11
C LEU A 21 8.30 11.58 2.21
N PRO A 22 8.08 12.48 3.18
CA PRO A 22 8.89 12.54 4.40
C PRO A 22 8.89 11.20 5.16
N LYS A 23 9.93 10.93 5.96
CA LYS A 23 10.06 9.69 6.76
C LYS A 23 8.79 9.41 7.59
N ARG A 24 8.32 10.42 8.34
CA ARG A 24 7.08 10.34 9.15
C ARG A 24 5.84 9.94 8.35
N SER A 25 5.69 10.47 7.14
CA SER A 25 4.57 10.12 6.25
C SER A 25 4.71 8.70 5.69
N ARG A 26 5.94 8.21 5.47
CA ARG A 26 6.20 6.81 5.08
C ARG A 26 5.88 5.84 6.21
N THR A 27 6.21 6.16 7.46
CA THR A 27 5.80 5.38 8.64
C THR A 27 4.27 5.28 8.72
N ARG A 28 3.57 6.43 8.68
CA ARG A 28 2.09 6.47 8.68
C ARG A 28 1.48 5.68 7.52
N LEU A 29 2.09 5.77 6.33
CA LEU A 29 1.66 5.00 5.15
C LEU A 29 1.81 3.50 5.36
N SER A 30 2.90 3.05 5.99
CA SER A 30 3.14 1.63 6.28
C SER A 30 2.05 1.07 7.17
N THR A 31 1.72 1.74 8.28
CA THR A 31 0.64 1.34 9.18
C THR A 31 -0.72 1.30 8.47
N LEU A 32 -1.04 2.33 7.66
CA LEU A 32 -2.26 2.38 6.88
C LEU A 32 -2.34 1.23 5.86
N THR A 33 -1.25 0.95 5.16
CA THR A 33 -1.19 -0.10 4.14
C THR A 33 -1.40 -1.48 4.76
N LEU A 34 -0.74 -1.78 5.88
CA LEU A 34 -0.94 -3.05 6.60
C LEU A 34 -2.39 -3.20 7.08
N ARG A 35 -2.99 -2.12 7.58
CA ARG A 35 -4.40 -2.09 7.97
C ARG A 35 -5.32 -2.36 6.78
N GLU A 36 -5.15 -1.66 5.66
CA GLU A 36 -5.99 -1.83 4.47
C GLU A 36 -5.83 -3.22 3.85
N ILE A 37 -4.62 -3.80 3.83
CA ILE A 37 -4.40 -5.20 3.41
C ILE A 37 -5.20 -6.17 4.28
N GLY A 38 -5.17 -5.96 5.60
CA GLY A 38 -5.93 -6.76 6.56
C GLY A 38 -7.44 -6.61 6.36
N GLN A 39 -7.94 -5.40 6.16
CA GLN A 39 -9.36 -5.15 5.87
C GLN A 39 -9.79 -5.80 4.54
N ALA A 40 -9.00 -5.63 3.48
CA ALA A 40 -9.27 -6.25 2.19
C ALA A 40 -9.32 -7.78 2.30
N SER A 41 -8.44 -8.39 3.12
CA SER A 41 -8.44 -9.86 3.31
C SER A 41 -9.69 -10.41 4.02
N ARG A 42 -10.41 -9.57 4.76
CA ARG A 42 -11.68 -9.92 5.43
C ARG A 42 -12.91 -9.72 4.54
N SER A 43 -12.74 -9.09 3.37
CA SER A 43 -13.82 -8.92 2.40
C SER A 43 -14.06 -10.22 1.63
N ASP A 44 -15.31 -10.48 1.25
CA ASP A 44 -15.70 -11.63 0.43
C ASP A 44 -14.89 -11.72 -0.88
N PHE A 45 -14.56 -10.56 -1.45
CA PHE A 45 -13.76 -10.45 -2.67
C PHE A 45 -12.61 -9.45 -2.48
N PRO A 46 -11.46 -9.86 -1.92
CA PRO A 46 -10.34 -8.97 -1.60
C PRO A 46 -9.78 -8.19 -2.81
N HIS A 47 -9.90 -8.75 -4.01
CA HIS A 47 -9.48 -8.15 -5.27
C HIS A 47 -10.47 -7.09 -5.81
N LEU A 48 -11.67 -7.00 -5.23
CA LEU A 48 -12.68 -5.98 -5.53
C LEU A 48 -12.77 -4.89 -4.46
N TYR A 49 -11.92 -4.96 -3.42
CA TYR A 49 -11.95 -4.01 -2.31
C TYR A 49 -11.83 -2.55 -2.80
N GLY A 50 -12.71 -1.68 -2.31
CA GLY A 50 -12.81 -0.28 -2.76
C GLY A 50 -13.57 -0.06 -4.09
N THR A 51 -14.13 -1.11 -4.70
CA THR A 51 -15.01 -1.01 -5.88
C THR A 51 -16.47 -0.82 -5.42
N PRO A 52 -17.27 0.05 -6.07
CA PRO A 52 -18.71 0.16 -5.79
C PRO A 52 -19.42 -1.20 -5.96
N PRO A 53 -20.50 -1.46 -5.19
CA PRO A 53 -21.16 -2.76 -5.12
C PRO A 53 -21.79 -3.24 -6.44
N ASP A 54 -21.87 -2.36 -7.44
CA ASP A 54 -22.49 -2.61 -8.74
C ASP A 54 -21.64 -3.52 -9.65
N VAL A 55 -20.40 -3.84 -9.25
CA VAL A 55 -19.42 -4.57 -10.09
C VAL A 55 -18.85 -5.78 -9.35
N ARG A 56 -19.69 -6.76 -9.03
CA ARG A 56 -19.32 -7.97 -8.25
C ARG A 56 -18.77 -9.15 -9.06
N TYR A 57 -18.82 -9.11 -10.40
CA TYR A 57 -18.49 -10.25 -11.27
C TYR A 57 -17.45 -9.91 -12.34
N VAL A 58 -16.40 -9.19 -11.96
CA VAL A 58 -15.29 -8.84 -12.85
C VAL A 58 -13.99 -9.44 -12.35
N ALA A 59 -13.11 -9.84 -13.28
CA ALA A 59 -11.81 -10.42 -12.94
C ALA A 59 -10.89 -9.45 -12.18
N TRP A 60 -11.13 -8.13 -12.29
CA TRP A 60 -10.39 -7.07 -11.61
C TRP A 60 -11.35 -5.95 -11.19
N GLY A 61 -11.21 -5.46 -9.96
CA GLY A 61 -11.99 -4.32 -9.47
C GLY A 61 -11.44 -2.98 -9.95
N ARG A 62 -12.16 -1.89 -9.64
CA ARG A 62 -11.71 -0.51 -9.87
C ARG A 62 -10.90 0.06 -8.70
N GLY A 63 -10.66 -0.74 -7.66
CA GLY A 63 -10.00 -0.30 -6.43
C GLY A 63 -8.60 0.29 -6.66
N THR A 64 -7.83 -0.26 -7.61
CA THR A 64 -6.54 0.32 -8.00
C THR A 64 -6.71 1.65 -8.75
N ASP A 65 -7.70 1.79 -9.62
CA ASP A 65 -7.91 3.07 -10.33
C ASP A 65 -8.34 4.18 -9.36
N VAL A 66 -9.24 3.87 -8.42
CA VAL A 66 -9.66 4.77 -7.35
C VAL A 66 -8.49 5.14 -6.43
N GLY A 67 -7.67 4.14 -6.05
CA GLY A 67 -6.48 4.38 -5.24
C GLY A 67 -5.45 5.26 -5.96
N TYR A 68 -5.23 5.02 -7.26
CA TYR A 68 -4.31 5.78 -8.08
C TYR A 68 -4.75 7.23 -8.30
N GLU A 69 -6.04 7.46 -8.53
CA GLU A 69 -6.61 8.82 -8.63
C GLU A 69 -6.43 9.58 -7.31
N ARG A 70 -6.79 8.96 -6.18
CA ARG A 70 -6.62 9.56 -4.84
C ARG A 70 -5.17 9.84 -4.50
N ALA A 71 -4.23 8.98 -4.91
CA ALA A 71 -2.80 9.16 -4.70
C ALA A 71 -2.23 10.43 -5.36
N ARG A 72 -2.95 11.02 -6.34
CA ARG A 72 -2.59 12.26 -7.05
C ARG A 72 -3.29 13.50 -6.50
N SER A 73 -4.08 13.36 -5.43
CA SER A 73 -4.75 14.49 -4.80
C SER A 73 -3.73 15.44 -4.16
N ASP A 74 -4.01 16.74 -4.22
CA ASP A 74 -3.22 17.76 -3.51
C ASP A 74 -3.34 17.64 -1.98
N ASN A 75 -4.41 17.00 -1.49
CA ASN A 75 -4.57 16.70 -0.08
C ASN A 75 -3.70 15.50 0.31
N SER A 76 -2.72 15.74 1.17
CA SER A 76 -1.76 14.74 1.64
C SER A 76 -2.41 13.54 2.32
N GLU A 77 -3.52 13.73 3.05
CA GLU A 77 -4.23 12.62 3.71
C GLU A 77 -4.98 11.74 2.70
N VAL A 78 -5.61 12.37 1.70
CA VAL A 78 -6.29 11.66 0.60
C VAL A 78 -5.25 10.90 -0.23
N ALA A 79 -4.10 11.52 -0.51
CA ALA A 79 -3.00 10.89 -1.20
C ALA A 79 -2.47 9.66 -0.45
N LEU A 80 -2.19 9.78 0.85
CA LEU A 80 -1.74 8.67 1.68
C LEU A 80 -2.76 7.52 1.72
N ARG A 81 -4.05 7.82 1.90
CA ARG A 81 -5.11 6.81 1.91
C ARG A 81 -5.27 6.14 0.55
N GLY A 82 -5.13 6.92 -0.53
CA GLY A 82 -5.16 6.43 -1.92
C GLY A 82 -4.03 5.46 -2.22
N ILE A 83 -2.80 5.80 -1.82
CA ILE A 83 -1.63 4.91 -1.96
C ILE A 83 -1.84 3.61 -1.17
N ALA A 84 -2.31 3.69 0.08
CA ALA A 84 -2.57 2.51 0.91
C ALA A 84 -3.63 1.60 0.29
N LEU A 85 -4.73 2.17 -0.22
CA LEU A 85 -5.78 1.44 -0.93
C LEU A 85 -5.22 0.75 -2.17
N TRP A 86 -4.45 1.49 -2.99
CA TRP A 86 -3.85 0.94 -4.20
C TRP A 86 -2.95 -0.26 -3.88
N LEU A 87 -2.06 -0.13 -2.89
CA LEU A 87 -1.16 -1.20 -2.46
C LEU A 87 -1.92 -2.43 -1.97
N ALA A 88 -2.99 -2.24 -1.20
CA ALA A 88 -3.80 -3.34 -0.69
C ALA A 88 -4.51 -4.12 -1.81
N VAL A 89 -5.16 -3.41 -2.74
CA VAL A 89 -5.89 -4.04 -3.84
C VAL A 89 -4.91 -4.68 -4.83
N ALA A 90 -3.84 -3.97 -5.23
CA ALA A 90 -2.84 -4.50 -6.15
C ALA A 90 -2.12 -5.73 -5.57
N TYR A 91 -1.91 -5.79 -4.26
CA TYR A 91 -1.38 -6.99 -3.59
C TYR A 91 -2.32 -8.19 -3.78
N HIS A 92 -3.61 -8.05 -3.48
CA HIS A 92 -4.57 -9.16 -3.60
C HIS A 92 -4.87 -9.54 -5.06
N GLU A 93 -4.86 -8.57 -5.97
CA GLU A 93 -5.00 -8.83 -7.42
C GLU A 93 -3.81 -9.62 -8.00
N THR A 94 -2.59 -9.34 -7.52
CA THR A 94 -1.37 -9.99 -8.06
C THR A 94 -1.02 -11.28 -7.33
N LYS A 95 -1.31 -11.39 -6.03
CA LYS A 95 -1.06 -12.58 -5.21
C LYS A 95 -1.82 -13.81 -5.70
N ASN A 96 -3.11 -13.65 -5.99
CA ASN A 96 -3.99 -14.76 -6.38
C ASN A 96 -4.11 -14.90 -7.90
N SER A 97 -3.21 -14.27 -8.67
CA SER A 97 -3.34 -14.24 -10.11
C SER A 97 -2.85 -15.54 -10.77
N PRO A 98 -3.67 -16.18 -11.64
CA PRO A 98 -3.23 -17.33 -12.42
C PRO A 98 -2.27 -16.94 -13.58
N TYR A 99 -2.06 -15.63 -13.82
CA TYR A 99 -1.26 -15.16 -14.95
C TYR A 99 0.20 -14.93 -14.58
N THR A 100 1.12 -15.72 -15.16
CA THR A 100 2.58 -15.62 -14.93
C THR A 100 3.15 -14.22 -15.21
N ARG A 101 2.52 -13.44 -16.10
CA ARG A 101 2.94 -12.06 -16.43
C ARG A 101 2.78 -11.07 -15.27
N LEU A 102 1.99 -11.38 -14.25
CA LEU A 102 1.81 -10.54 -13.06
C LEU A 102 2.80 -10.88 -11.93
N GLN A 103 3.53 -12.01 -12.04
CA GLN A 103 4.52 -12.43 -11.05
C GLN A 103 5.66 -11.42 -10.84
N PRO A 104 6.26 -10.80 -11.88
CA PRO A 104 7.27 -9.77 -11.68
C PRO A 104 6.73 -8.55 -10.94
N GLN A 105 5.47 -8.20 -11.19
CA GLN A 105 4.80 -7.08 -10.54
C GLN A 105 4.54 -7.38 -9.06
N TYR A 106 4.11 -8.60 -8.74
CA TYR A 106 3.95 -9.07 -7.37
C TYR A 106 5.26 -8.97 -6.57
N ARG A 107 6.38 -9.41 -7.15
CA ARG A 107 7.69 -9.33 -6.49
C ARG A 107 8.11 -7.89 -6.16
N LYS A 108 7.95 -6.98 -7.12
CA LYS A 108 8.23 -5.54 -6.90
C LYS A 108 7.34 -4.95 -5.80
N LEU A 109 6.07 -5.31 -5.79
CA LEU A 109 5.13 -4.87 -4.78
C LEU A 109 5.47 -5.44 -3.40
N GLN A 110 5.83 -6.73 -3.31
CA GLN A 110 6.30 -7.34 -2.07
C GLN A 110 7.58 -6.68 -1.55
N GLN A 111 8.53 -6.35 -2.42
CA GLN A 111 9.74 -5.64 -2.04
C GLN A 111 9.40 -4.28 -1.44
N LEU A 112 8.58 -3.48 -2.12
CA LEU A 112 8.15 -2.16 -1.64
C LEU A 112 7.41 -2.24 -0.30
N LEU A 113 6.55 -3.25 -0.10
CA LEU A 113 5.87 -3.48 1.17
C LEU A 113 6.84 -3.86 2.30
N ARG A 114 7.88 -4.64 2.00
CA ARG A 114 8.94 -4.97 2.97
C ARG A 114 9.71 -3.72 3.37
N GLU A 115 10.14 -2.92 2.40
CA GLU A 115 10.83 -1.65 2.65
C GLU A 115 9.99 -0.70 3.52
N LEU A 116 8.68 -0.56 3.23
CA LEU A 116 7.77 0.24 4.07
C LEU A 116 7.63 -0.33 5.49
N LYS A 117 7.61 -1.65 5.64
CA LYS A 117 7.54 -2.31 6.95
C LYS A 117 8.83 -2.11 7.75
N GLU A 118 9.99 -2.20 7.10
CA GLU A 118 11.29 -1.98 7.73
C GLU A 118 11.44 -0.53 8.22
N ILE A 119 11.02 0.45 7.43
CA ILE A 119 11.00 1.86 7.85
C ILE A 119 10.16 2.04 9.13
N HIS A 120 8.98 1.43 9.18
CA HIS A 120 8.12 1.49 10.36
C HIS A 120 8.75 0.81 11.58
N GLN A 121 9.36 -0.36 11.41
CA GLN A 121 10.02 -1.07 12.51
C GLN A 121 11.22 -0.30 13.06
N CYS A 122 11.99 0.34 12.19
CA CYS A 122 13.10 1.19 12.61
C CYS A 122 12.60 2.40 13.41
N ASP A 123 11.50 3.04 12.99
CA ASP A 123 10.90 4.17 13.72
C ASP A 123 10.39 3.74 15.10
N THR A 124 9.66 2.62 15.19
CA THR A 124 9.16 2.13 16.48
C THR A 124 10.29 1.72 17.42
N ALA A 125 11.36 1.13 16.88
CA ALA A 125 12.55 0.79 17.67
C ALA A 125 13.28 2.04 18.16
N ASP A 126 13.40 3.09 17.33
CA ASP A 126 13.99 4.38 17.67
C ASP A 126 13.17 5.09 18.77
N ASP A 127 11.85 5.18 18.60
CA ASP A 127 10.92 5.72 19.61
C ASP A 127 11.03 4.96 20.94
N THR A 128 11.13 3.63 20.89
CA THR A 128 11.28 2.80 22.10
C THR A 128 12.63 3.07 22.78
N VAL A 129 13.72 3.17 22.01
CA VAL A 129 15.05 3.44 22.58
C VAL A 129 15.14 4.85 23.16
N GLU A 130 14.56 5.87 22.51
CA GLU A 130 14.48 7.23 23.06
C GLU A 130 13.67 7.28 24.36
N ASP A 131 12.52 6.60 24.43
CA ASP A 131 11.68 6.53 25.64
C ASP A 131 12.40 5.86 26.83
N TRP A 132 13.14 4.78 26.56
CA TRP A 132 13.98 4.12 27.56
C TRP A 132 15.15 4.99 28.01
N MET A 133 15.83 5.67 27.07
CA MET A 133 16.94 6.57 27.40
C MET A 133 16.48 7.80 28.19
N GLN A 134 15.32 8.36 27.86
CA GLN A 134 14.72 9.45 28.63
C GLN A 134 14.34 8.99 30.03
N THR A 135 13.70 7.83 30.18
CA THR A 135 13.32 7.29 31.50
C THR A 135 14.52 7.03 32.42
N SER A 136 15.64 6.53 31.89
CA SER A 136 16.86 6.33 32.69
C SER A 136 17.64 7.62 33.00
N ALA A 137 17.42 8.71 32.28
CA ALA A 137 18.12 9.98 32.50
C ALA A 137 17.44 10.88 33.56
N VAL A 138 16.22 10.54 34.00
CA VAL A 138 15.46 11.29 35.02
C VAL A 138 15.54 10.66 36.42
N ALA A 139 16.39 9.66 36.64
CA ALA A 139 16.54 8.93 37.90
C ALA A 139 17.82 9.29 38.67
#